data_AF-A0A927S9M4-F1
#
_entry.id   AF-A0A927S9M4-F1
#
_cell.length_a   1.000
_cell.length_b   1.000
_cell.length_c   1.000
_cell.angle_alpha   90.00
_cell.angle_beta   90.00
_cell.angle_gamma   90.00
#
_symmetry.space_group_name_H-M   'P 1'
#
loop_
_entity.id
_entity.type
_entity.pdbx_description
1 polymer ?
#
loop_
_entity_poly.entity_id
_entity_poly.type
_entity_poly.pdbx_seq_one_letter_code
_entity_poly.pdbx_strand_id
1 'polypeptide(L)'
;MFGRKKAVRKRVMTLNLLDSEMNELISCRVSDYALPEKIVLALSEEYFSDPDPCEIHRGAVHNRVMMEIMDSCPPGITRKLSDFPEYARAWFPEKTAFVRIAEEAR
;
A
#
# COMPACT_ATOMS: atom_id res chain seq x y z
N MET A 1 4.52 38.24 15.42
CA MET A 1 5.48 37.15 15.75
C MET A 1 4.71 35.83 15.75
N PHE A 2 4.48 35.20 14.59
CA PHE A 2 3.88 33.86 14.51
C PHE A 2 4.50 33.09 13.35
N GLY A 3 4.85 31.83 13.64
CA GLY A 3 5.96 31.10 13.04
C GLY A 3 5.87 30.84 11.54
N ARG A 4 7.04 30.92 10.88
CA ARG A 4 7.29 30.30 9.59
C ARG A 4 6.83 28.85 9.66
N LYS A 5 5.74 28.49 8.98
CA LYS A 5 5.33 27.09 8.80
C LYS A 5 6.52 26.37 8.15
N LYS A 6 7.24 25.54 8.90
CA LYS A 6 8.23 24.63 8.33
C LYS A 6 7.48 23.80 7.29
N ALA A 7 7.88 23.91 6.03
CA ALA A 7 7.47 22.96 5.01
C ALA A 7 7.91 21.57 5.51
N VAL A 8 6.96 20.80 6.04
CA VAL A 8 7.18 19.39 6.34
C VAL A 8 7.50 18.79 4.97
N ARG A 9 8.76 18.41 4.73
CA ARG A 9 9.13 17.63 3.54
C ARG A 9 8.20 16.43 3.54
N LYS A 10 7.20 16.43 2.63
CA LYS A 10 6.32 15.28 2.45
C LYS A 10 7.22 14.18 1.92
N ARG A 11 7.56 13.23 2.80
CA ARG A 11 8.24 12.00 2.40
C ARG A 11 7.28 11.28 1.46
N VAL A 12 7.70 11.10 0.22
CA VAL A 12 6.89 10.35 -0.74
C VAL A 12 7.32 8.91 -0.62
N MET A 13 6.40 8.06 -0.21
CA MET A 13 6.62 6.62 -0.17
C MET A 13 6.16 6.01 -1.49
N THR A 14 7.04 5.22 -2.09
CA THR A 14 6.80 4.53 -3.36
C THR A 14 6.77 3.03 -3.09
N LEU A 15 5.67 2.38 -3.48
CA LEU A 15 5.49 0.94 -3.46
C LEU A 15 6.02 0.37 -4.77
N ASN A 16 7.00 -0.52 -4.67
CA ASN A 16 7.57 -1.25 -5.79
C ASN A 16 7.27 -2.74 -5.63
N LEU A 17 6.61 -3.31 -6.63
CA LEU A 17 6.30 -4.74 -6.71
C LEU A 17 7.21 -5.36 -7.76
N LEU A 18 7.90 -6.44 -7.40
CA LEU A 18 8.82 -7.12 -8.29
C LEU A 18 8.41 -8.58 -8.50
N ASP A 19 8.72 -9.12 -9.67
CA ASP A 19 8.50 -10.53 -10.01
C ASP A 19 9.60 -11.44 -9.41
N SER A 20 9.54 -12.74 -9.71
CA SER A 20 10.53 -13.73 -9.26
C SER A 20 11.94 -13.49 -9.78
N GLU A 21 12.09 -12.76 -10.88
CA GLU A 21 13.36 -12.40 -11.52
C GLU A 21 13.86 -11.03 -11.06
N MET A 22 13.19 -10.41 -10.08
CA MET A 22 13.43 -9.05 -9.58
C MET A 22 13.19 -7.93 -10.62
N ASN A 23 12.38 -8.18 -11.65
CA ASN A 23 11.90 -7.14 -12.54
C ASN A 23 10.76 -6.35 -11.89
N GLU A 24 10.76 -5.03 -12.08
CA GLU A 24 9.70 -4.16 -11.57
C GLU A 24 8.41 -4.35 -12.36
N LEU A 25 7.37 -4.85 -11.68
CA LEU A 25 6.03 -5.01 -12.25
C LEU A 25 5.21 -3.73 -12.11
N ILE A 26 5.26 -3.12 -10.91
CA ILE A 26 4.53 -1.91 -10.56
C ILE A 26 5.45 -1.05 -9.71
N SER A 27 5.57 0.23 -10.06
CA SER A 27 6.17 1.27 -9.23
C SER A 27 5.22 2.45 -9.18
N CYS A 28 4.64 2.71 -8.02
CA CYS A 28 3.72 3.82 -7.82
C CYS A 28 3.82 4.37 -6.40
N ARG A 29 3.26 5.55 -6.14
CA ARG A 29 3.16 6.04 -4.76
C ARG A 29 2.24 5.11 -3.97
N VAL A 30 2.50 4.97 -2.66
CA VAL A 30 1.61 4.20 -1.77
C VAL A 30 0.17 4.67 -1.86
N SER A 31 -0.05 5.98 -1.97
CA SER A 31 -1.39 6.59 -2.11
C SER A 31 -2.06 6.34 -3.46
N ASP A 32 -1.29 6.04 -4.49
CA ASP A 32 -1.78 5.84 -5.86
C ASP A 32 -1.94 4.34 -6.20
N TYR A 33 -1.59 3.43 -5.28
CA TYR A 33 -1.69 2.00 -5.54
C TYR A 33 -3.16 1.57 -5.67
N ALA A 34 -3.52 1.03 -6.84
CA ALA A 34 -4.87 0.54 -7.08
C ALA A 34 -5.04 -0.87 -6.50
N LEU A 35 -5.75 -0.96 -5.37
CA LEU A 35 -6.15 -2.26 -4.82
C LEU A 35 -7.19 -2.94 -5.74
N PRO A 36 -7.14 -4.27 -5.89
CA PRO A 36 -8.18 -4.99 -6.62
C PRO A 36 -9.56 -4.70 -6.03
N GLU A 37 -10.54 -4.37 -6.87
CA GLU A 37 -11.88 -3.97 -6.40
C GLU A 37 -12.53 -5.03 -5.49
N LYS A 38 -12.38 -6.31 -5.83
CA LYS A 38 -12.85 -7.44 -5.00
C LYS A 38 -12.33 -7.38 -3.55
N ILE A 39 -11.11 -6.89 -3.35
CA ILE A 39 -10.51 -6.74 -2.02
C ILE A 39 -11.09 -5.53 -1.32
N VAL A 40 -11.26 -4.41 -2.04
CA VAL A 40 -11.86 -3.20 -1.46
C VAL A 40 -13.28 -3.47 -0.98
N LEU A 41 -14.09 -4.18 -1.76
CA LEU A 41 -15.45 -4.56 -1.39
C LEU A 41 -15.45 -5.51 -0.17
N ALA A 42 -14.65 -6.58 -0.21
CA ALA A 42 -14.59 -7.55 0.89
C ALA A 42 -14.13 -6.92 2.21
N LEU A 43 -13.07 -6.11 2.18
CA LEU A 43 -12.57 -5.41 3.36
C LEU A 43 -13.53 -4.31 3.83
N SER A 44 -14.27 -3.68 2.92
CA SER A 44 -15.29 -2.71 3.31
C SER A 44 -16.44 -3.37 4.06
N GLU A 45 -16.92 -4.51 3.57
CA GLU A 45 -17.94 -5.29 4.24
C GLU A 45 -17.44 -5.78 5.61
N GLU A 46 -16.19 -6.25 5.69
CA GLU A 46 -15.60 -6.72 6.95
C GLU A 46 -15.40 -5.58 7.97
N TYR A 47 -14.87 -4.43 7.56
CA TYR A 47 -14.48 -3.36 8.47
C TYR A 47 -15.59 -2.35 8.77
N PHE A 48 -16.49 -2.13 7.82
CA PHE A 48 -17.51 -1.09 7.89
C PHE A 48 -18.94 -1.65 7.76
N SER A 49 -19.10 -2.96 7.53
CA SER A 49 -20.40 -3.58 7.22
C SER A 49 -21.10 -2.90 6.04
N ASP A 50 -20.31 -2.36 5.11
CA ASP A 50 -20.78 -1.60 3.95
C ASP A 50 -20.43 -2.34 2.65
N PRO A 51 -21.38 -3.06 2.03
CA PRO A 51 -21.16 -3.84 0.83
C PRO A 51 -21.00 -2.98 -0.44
N ASP A 52 -21.44 -1.71 -0.43
CA ASP A 52 -21.26 -0.77 -1.54
C ASP A 52 -20.53 0.50 -1.05
N PRO A 53 -19.21 0.41 -0.79
CA PRO A 53 -18.48 1.50 -0.17
C PRO A 53 -18.47 2.76 -1.01
N CYS A 54 -18.90 3.85 -0.38
CA CYS A 54 -18.65 5.19 -0.88
C CYS A 54 -17.15 5.53 -0.88
N GLU A 55 -16.77 6.63 -1.54
CA GLU A 55 -15.36 7.05 -1.68
C GLU A 55 -14.63 7.21 -0.34
N ILE A 56 -15.35 7.59 0.73
CA ILE A 56 -14.77 7.73 2.07
C ILE A 56 -14.36 6.36 2.64
N HIS A 57 -15.24 5.35 2.56
CA HIS A 57 -14.94 4.00 3.03
C HIS A 57 -13.86 3.34 2.17
N ARG A 58 -13.90 3.55 0.84
CA ARG A 58 -12.82 3.10 -0.06
C ARG A 58 -11.47 3.68 0.35
N GLY A 59 -11.42 4.98 0.62
CA GLY A 59 -10.22 5.64 1.12
C GLY A 59 -9.75 5.09 2.47
N ALA A 60 -10.69 4.78 3.38
CA ALA A 60 -10.35 4.20 4.69
C ALA A 60 -9.78 2.77 4.58
N VAL A 61 -10.40 1.91 3.76
CA VAL A 61 -9.89 0.56 3.44
C VAL A 61 -8.49 0.67 2.84
N HIS A 62 -8.30 1.55 1.85
CA HIS A 62 -7.01 1.72 1.20
C HIS A 62 -5.92 2.14 2.20
N ASN A 63 -6.18 3.16 3.01
CA ASN A 63 -5.24 3.61 4.04
C ASN A 63 -4.87 2.49 5.01
N ARG A 64 -5.85 1.68 5.44
CA ARG A 64 -5.60 0.55 6.34
C ARG A 64 -4.69 -0.50 5.70
N VAL A 65 -5.00 -0.90 4.47
CA VAL A 65 -4.17 -1.86 3.72
C VAL A 65 -2.75 -1.33 3.54
N MET A 66 -2.59 -0.06 3.16
CA MET A 66 -1.26 0.54 3.02
C MET A 66 -0.50 0.56 4.35
N MET A 67 -1.17 0.84 5.48
CA MET A 67 -0.54 0.78 6.81
C MET A 67 -0.06 -0.63 7.14
N GLU A 68 -0.86 -1.67 6.88
CA GLU A 68 -0.45 -3.06 7.11
C GLU A 68 0.74 -3.48 6.22
N ILE A 69 0.75 -3.04 4.96
CA ILE A 69 1.87 -3.27 4.05
C ILE A 69 3.14 -2.60 4.58
N MET A 70 3.05 -1.35 5.04
CA MET A 70 4.19 -0.60 5.60
C MET A 70 4.69 -1.17 6.93
N ASP A 71 3.80 -1.68 7.78
CA ASP A 71 4.16 -2.35 9.03
C ASP A 71 4.92 -3.65 8.75
N SER A 72 4.42 -4.44 7.78
CA SER A 72 5.06 -5.68 7.35
C SER A 72 6.37 -5.46 6.59
N CYS A 73 6.48 -4.36 5.83
CA CYS A 73 7.62 -4.05 4.97
C CYS A 73 8.08 -2.60 5.20
N PRO A 74 8.96 -2.37 6.19
CA PRO A 74 9.46 -1.03 6.47
C PRO A 74 10.25 -0.46 5.28
N PRO A 75 10.31 0.89 5.15
CA PRO A 75 10.95 1.54 4.03
C PRO A 75 12.44 1.20 3.92
N GLY A 76 12.90 0.95 2.70
CA GLY A 76 14.27 0.55 2.39
C GLY A 76 14.50 -0.96 2.43
N ILE A 77 13.53 -1.76 2.87
CA ILE A 77 13.61 -3.22 2.90
C ILE A 77 12.79 -3.81 1.74
N THR A 78 13.34 -4.86 1.13
CA THR A 78 12.59 -5.73 0.20
C THR A 78 12.17 -6.99 0.95
N ARG A 79 10.88 -7.29 0.97
CA ARG A 79 10.33 -8.53 1.52
C ARG A 79 9.81 -9.44 0.41
N LYS A 80 9.84 -10.75 0.63
CA LYS A 80 9.14 -11.70 -0.26
C LYS A 80 7.66 -11.66 0.04
N LEU A 81 6.84 -11.82 -0.99
CA LEU A 81 5.39 -11.95 -0.84
C LEU A 81 5.02 -13.13 0.06
N SER A 82 5.82 -14.19 0.06
CA SER A 82 5.64 -15.36 0.93
C SER A 82 5.75 -15.03 2.43
N ASP A 83 6.47 -13.97 2.80
CA ASP A 83 6.62 -13.51 4.19
C ASP A 83 5.42 -12.67 4.67
N PHE A 84 4.51 -12.29 3.76
CA PHE A 84 3.28 -11.61 4.12
C PHE A 84 2.21 -12.62 4.56
N PRO A 85 1.27 -12.19 5.42
CA PRO A 85 0.10 -12.99 5.77
C PRO A 85 -0.65 -13.47 4.52
N GLU A 86 -1.27 -14.65 4.58
CA GLU A 86 -1.95 -15.25 3.43
C GLU A 86 -3.05 -14.33 2.87
N TYR A 87 -3.80 -13.67 3.74
CA TYR A 87 -4.85 -12.71 3.35
C TYR A 87 -4.27 -11.49 2.60
N ALA A 88 -3.07 -11.05 2.96
CA ALA A 88 -2.41 -9.90 2.36
C ALA A 88 -1.86 -10.20 0.96
N ARG A 89 -1.57 -11.47 0.65
CA ARG A 89 -1.09 -11.88 -0.67
C ARG A 89 -2.08 -11.54 -1.78
N ALA A 90 -3.38 -11.57 -1.46
CA ALA A 90 -4.45 -11.24 -2.41
C ALA A 90 -4.50 -9.74 -2.78
N TRP A 91 -3.80 -8.87 -2.04
CA TRP A 91 -3.70 -7.44 -2.34
C TRP A 91 -2.75 -7.14 -3.50
N PHE A 92 -1.87 -8.09 -3.81
CA PHE A 92 -0.84 -7.97 -4.84
C PHE A 92 -1.23 -8.77 -6.09
N PRO A 93 -0.82 -8.35 -7.28
CA PRO A 93 -1.02 -9.13 -8.49
C PRO A 93 -0.25 -10.46 -8.42
N GLU A 94 -0.79 -11.51 -9.04
CA GLU A 94 -0.30 -12.90 -8.94
C GLU A 94 1.17 -13.10 -9.33
N LYS A 95 1.70 -12.21 -10.17
CA LYS A 95 3.10 -12.25 -10.62
C LYS A 95 4.09 -11.68 -9.60
N THR A 96 3.60 -11.05 -8.53
CA THR A 96 4.44 -10.40 -7.52
C THR A 96 5.14 -11.47 -6.68
N ALA A 97 6.46 -11.43 -6.62
CA ALA A 97 7.25 -12.26 -5.72
C ALA A 97 7.90 -11.44 -4.59
N PHE A 98 8.19 -10.16 -4.83
CA PHE A 98 8.79 -9.27 -3.85
C PHE A 98 8.05 -7.93 -3.76
N VAL A 99 8.07 -7.36 -2.56
CA VAL A 99 7.48 -6.06 -2.24
C VAL A 99 8.57 -5.21 -1.61
N ARG A 100 8.72 -3.97 -2.08
CA ARG A 100 9.68 -3.00 -1.56
C ARG A 100 9.02 -1.64 -1.41
N ILE A 101 9.20 -1.02 -0.26
CA ILE A 101 8.79 0.37 -0.03
C ILE A 101 10.04 1.24 -0.08
N ALA A 102 10.07 2.24 -0.97
CA ALA A 102 11.13 3.23 -1.04
C ALA A 102 10.64 4.55 -0.45
N GLU A 103 11.48 5.20 0.35
CA GLU A 103 11.24 6.57 0.82
C GLU A 103 12.06 7.53 -0.05
N GLU A 104 11.38 8.37 -0.82
CA GLU A 104 12.02 9.45 -1.56
C GLU A 104 11.82 10.78 -0.81
N ALA A 105 12.93 11.39 -0.40
CA ALA A 105 12.94 12.72 0.16
C ALA A 105 12.94 13.75 -0.98
N ARG A 106 11.80 14.42 -1.19
CA ARG A 106 11.71 15.57 -2.09
C ARG A 106 12.02 16.89 -1.40
#